data_AF-A0A7V9E6L7-F1
#
_entry.id   AF-A0A7V9E6L7-F1
#
_cell.length_a   1.000
_cell.length_b   1.000
_cell.length_c   1.000
_cell.angle_alpha   90.00
_cell.angle_beta   90.00
_cell.angle_gamma   90.00
#
_symmetry.space_group_name_H-M   'P 1'
#
loop_
_entity.id
_entity.type
_entity.pdbx_description
1 polymer ?
#
loop_
_entity_poly.entity_id
_entity_poly.type
_entity_poly.pdbx_seq_one_letter_code
_entity_poly.pdbx_strand_id
1 'polypeptide(L)'
;MNGRHHLTVFLGVAILAAAAACGESEGSAENPGGATGTPPTHQQQSSEEALIFGTLNGTLDCLWLEIRQERHALVLQEGSFTRAEENTVVLLGPDGSEVARTGDEVALAGGFNPGEEPCADADATGDTIVAGSVERST
;
A
#
# COMPACT_ATOMS: atom_id res chain seq x y z
N MET A 1 27.40 60.85 5.89
CA MET A 1 27.82 60.84 7.31
C MET A 1 27.60 59.41 7.79
N ASN A 2 28.64 58.57 7.84
CA ASN A 2 29.53 58.38 8.99
C ASN A 2 28.72 58.02 10.25
N GLY A 3 28.87 56.87 10.92
CA GLY A 3 29.80 55.76 10.80
C GLY A 3 29.88 54.99 12.13
N ARG A 4 30.50 53.80 12.06
CA ARG A 4 31.33 53.11 13.09
C ARG A 4 30.65 52.74 14.43
N HIS A 5 30.41 51.45 14.66
CA HIS A 5 31.29 50.47 15.36
C HIS A 5 31.29 50.60 16.89
N HIS A 6 30.73 49.59 17.57
CA HIS A 6 31.18 49.05 18.86
C HIS A 6 30.75 47.57 18.85
N LEU A 7 31.67 46.61 18.66
CA LEU A 7 32.64 46.03 19.62
C LEU A 7 31.98 45.10 20.65
N THR A 8 31.99 43.81 20.30
CA THR A 8 32.37 42.63 21.09
C THR A 8 31.91 42.49 22.54
N VAL A 9 31.09 41.46 22.81
CA VAL A 9 31.32 40.52 23.93
C VAL A 9 30.94 39.12 23.48
N PHE A 10 31.94 38.24 23.37
CA PHE A 10 31.76 36.80 23.37
C PHE A 10 31.41 36.38 24.80
N LEU A 11 30.22 35.81 25.02
CA LEU A 11 29.95 35.01 26.20
C LEU A 11 29.43 33.65 25.73
N GLY A 12 30.31 32.66 25.83
CA GLY A 12 29.98 31.28 25.57
C GLY A 12 29.02 30.74 26.61
N VAL A 13 28.06 29.96 26.16
CA VAL A 13 27.38 28.94 26.95
C VAL A 13 27.29 27.71 26.06
N ALA A 14 28.23 26.80 26.25
CA ALA A 14 28.13 25.44 25.75
C ALA A 14 27.09 24.72 26.61
N ILE A 15 25.92 24.43 26.03
CA ILE A 15 24.97 23.47 26.63
C ILE A 15 25.00 22.24 25.75
N LEU A 16 25.78 21.26 26.20
CA LEU A 16 25.63 19.88 25.80
C LEU A 16 24.35 19.37 26.49
N ALA A 17 23.29 19.16 25.73
CA ALA A 17 22.16 18.33 26.16
C ALA A 17 21.80 17.43 24.97
N ALA A 18 22.22 16.17 25.08
CA ALA A 18 21.77 15.11 24.21
C ALA A 18 20.27 14.87 24.49
N ALA A 19 19.44 15.21 23.52
CA ALA A 19 18.13 14.61 23.35
C ALA A 19 18.13 14.01 21.94
N ALA A 20 18.10 12.69 21.88
CA ALA A 20 17.69 11.96 20.70
C ALA A 20 16.21 12.30 20.44
N ALA A 21 15.98 13.42 19.76
CA ALA A 21 14.78 13.63 18.98
C ALA A 21 15.19 13.26 17.56
N CYS A 22 14.55 12.23 17.01
CA CYS A 22 14.61 11.94 15.59
C CYS A 22 14.27 13.23 14.86
N GLY A 23 15.31 13.88 14.30
CA GLY A 23 15.15 15.05 13.48
C GLY A 23 14.24 14.68 12.32
N GLU A 24 13.09 15.34 12.29
CA GLU A 24 12.22 15.47 11.15
C GLU A 24 13.07 15.84 9.94
N SER A 25 13.27 14.89 9.04
CA SER A 25 13.78 15.19 7.71
C SER A 25 12.74 16.01 6.97
N GLU A 26 13.14 17.24 6.67
CA GLU A 26 12.53 18.14 5.72
C GLU A 26 12.35 17.47 4.35
N GLY A 27 11.22 17.76 3.70
CA GLY A 27 11.07 17.60 2.26
C GLY A 27 10.62 16.22 1.78
N SER A 28 9.31 15.99 1.78
CA SER A 28 8.72 15.20 0.70
C SER A 28 7.92 16.17 -0.15
N ALA A 29 8.41 16.34 -1.37
CA ALA A 29 7.75 17.05 -2.45
C ALA A 29 6.24 16.76 -2.47
N GLU A 30 5.46 17.73 -2.93
CA GLU A 30 4.20 17.44 -3.62
C GLU A 30 4.53 16.49 -4.78
N ASN A 31 4.60 15.20 -4.47
CA ASN A 31 4.68 14.13 -5.42
C ASN A 31 3.33 14.20 -6.15
N PRO A 32 3.26 14.09 -7.48
CA PRO A 32 1.98 13.90 -8.17
C PRO A 32 1.33 12.53 -7.82
N GLY A 33 1.79 11.88 -6.75
CA GLY A 33 1.38 10.56 -6.29
C GLY A 33 -0.06 10.61 -5.83
N GLY A 34 -0.92 9.89 -6.56
CA GLY A 34 -2.31 9.70 -6.19
C GLY A 34 -2.45 9.08 -4.80
N ALA A 35 -3.67 9.19 -4.25
CA ALA A 35 -4.02 8.64 -2.95
C ALA A 35 -3.64 7.16 -2.84
N THR A 36 -3.17 6.74 -1.67
CA THR A 36 -2.82 5.35 -1.37
C THR A 36 -3.87 4.71 -0.47
N GLY A 37 -4.05 3.40 -0.56
CA GLY A 37 -4.92 2.63 0.34
C GLY A 37 -4.22 1.42 0.94
N THR A 38 -4.86 0.89 1.99
CA THR A 38 -4.39 -0.29 2.73
C THR A 38 -5.47 -1.36 2.65
N PRO A 39 -5.49 -2.17 1.58
CA PRO A 39 -6.45 -3.27 1.47
C PRO A 39 -6.25 -4.29 2.60
N PRO A 40 -7.25 -5.13 2.91
CA PRO A 40 -7.10 -6.19 3.89
C PRO A 40 -5.90 -7.09 3.59
N THR A 41 -5.13 -7.43 4.61
CA THR A 41 -3.95 -8.30 4.46
C THR A 41 -3.90 -9.43 5.49
N HIS A 42 -3.20 -10.51 5.16
CA HIS A 42 -2.94 -11.64 6.04
C HIS A 42 -1.45 -11.91 6.22
N GLN A 43 -1.07 -12.51 7.36
CA GLN A 43 0.32 -12.86 7.69
C GLN A 43 0.70 -14.30 7.28
N GLN A 44 -0.28 -15.17 7.02
CA GLN A 44 -0.02 -16.58 6.70
C GLN A 44 0.35 -16.75 5.23
N GLN A 45 1.53 -17.30 4.92
CA GLN A 45 1.80 -17.80 3.58
C GLN A 45 0.85 -18.98 3.30
N SER A 46 -0.04 -18.85 2.31
CA SER A 46 -0.86 -19.98 1.87
C SER A 46 0.08 -21.06 1.33
N SER A 47 0.07 -22.23 1.95
CA SER A 47 0.82 -23.41 1.50
C SER A 47 0.10 -24.17 0.36
N GLU A 48 -1.14 -23.77 0.05
CA GLU A 48 -1.91 -24.28 -1.08
C GLU A 48 -1.97 -23.19 -2.16
N GLU A 49 -1.28 -23.42 -3.27
CA GLU A 49 -1.23 -22.53 -4.43
C GLU A 49 -2.14 -23.09 -5.52
N ALA A 50 -3.45 -23.08 -5.27
CA ALA A 50 -4.37 -23.17 -6.40
C ALA A 50 -4.24 -21.84 -7.17
N LEU A 51 -4.01 -21.92 -8.49
CA LEU A 51 -4.04 -20.75 -9.34
C LEU A 51 -5.49 -20.41 -9.67
N ILE A 52 -5.94 -19.26 -9.16
CA ILE A 52 -7.27 -18.72 -9.39
C ILE A 52 -7.13 -17.57 -10.39
N PHE A 53 -7.87 -17.63 -11.50
CA PHE A 53 -7.80 -16.64 -12.56
C PHE A 53 -9.06 -15.77 -12.57
N GLY A 54 -8.88 -14.47 -12.81
CA GLY A 54 -9.99 -13.53 -12.97
C GLY A 54 -9.52 -12.12 -13.26
N THR A 55 -10.47 -11.19 -13.28
CA THR A 55 -10.17 -9.76 -13.49
C THR A 55 -10.07 -9.04 -12.16
N LEU A 56 -8.93 -8.40 -11.91
CA LEU A 56 -8.73 -7.59 -10.70
C LEU A 56 -9.59 -6.34 -10.77
N ASN A 57 -10.37 -6.07 -9.74
CA ASN A 57 -11.19 -4.87 -9.63
C ASN A 57 -11.15 -4.35 -8.18
N GLY A 58 -11.53 -3.10 -7.98
CA GLY A 58 -11.54 -2.56 -6.62
C GLY A 58 -11.47 -1.05 -6.49
N THR A 59 -11.40 -0.65 -5.23
CA THR A 59 -11.02 0.67 -4.75
C THR A 59 -9.66 0.57 -4.05
N LEU A 60 -9.19 1.68 -3.48
CA LEU A 60 -7.91 1.72 -2.77
C LEU A 60 -7.89 0.78 -1.56
N ASP A 61 -8.97 0.75 -0.80
CA ASP A 61 -9.03 -0.01 0.46
C ASP A 61 -9.72 -1.37 0.29
N CYS A 62 -10.10 -1.72 -0.95
CA CYS A 62 -10.86 -2.93 -1.20
C CYS A 62 -10.64 -3.46 -2.62
N LEU A 63 -9.97 -4.59 -2.72
CA LEU A 63 -9.77 -5.30 -3.98
C LEU A 63 -10.61 -6.57 -3.99
N TRP A 64 -11.10 -6.96 -5.16
CA TRP A 64 -11.78 -8.23 -5.39
C TRP A 64 -11.35 -8.80 -6.74
N LEU A 65 -11.44 -10.12 -6.86
CA LEU A 65 -11.29 -10.81 -8.13
C LEU A 65 -12.68 -11.12 -8.68
N GLU A 66 -12.92 -10.74 -9.94
CA GLU A 66 -14.13 -11.14 -10.66
C GLU A 66 -13.89 -12.45 -11.41
N ILE A 67 -14.62 -13.50 -11.03
CA ILE A 67 -14.53 -14.84 -11.61
C ILE A 67 -15.91 -15.23 -12.10
N ARG A 68 -16.09 -15.39 -13.41
CA ARG A 68 -17.37 -15.84 -14.00
C ARG A 68 -18.59 -15.06 -13.47
N GLN A 69 -18.46 -13.73 -13.30
CA GLN A 69 -19.48 -12.81 -12.77
C GLN A 69 -19.68 -12.83 -11.23
N GLU A 70 -18.88 -13.59 -10.49
CA GLU A 70 -18.85 -13.54 -9.02
C GLU A 70 -17.70 -12.65 -8.55
N ARG A 71 -17.96 -11.85 -7.50
CA ARG A 71 -16.97 -10.98 -6.86
C ARG A 71 -16.48 -11.65 -5.59
N HIS A 72 -15.18 -11.96 -5.57
CA HIS A 72 -14.50 -12.54 -4.43
C HIS A 72 -13.55 -11.52 -3.82
N ALA A 73 -13.84 -11.07 -2.61
CA ALA A 73 -12.98 -10.11 -1.92
C ALA A 73 -11.56 -10.69 -1.74
N LEU A 74 -10.56 -9.84 -1.89
CA LEU A 74 -9.16 -10.22 -1.72
C LEU A 74 -8.66 -9.79 -0.35
N VAL A 75 -8.00 -10.73 0.31
CA VAL A 75 -7.11 -10.47 1.43
C VAL A 75 -5.71 -10.79 0.93
N LEU A 76 -4.85 -9.78 0.91
CA LEU A 76 -3.55 -9.83 0.24
C LEU A 76 -2.43 -10.19 1.21
N GLN A 77 -1.26 -10.51 0.68
CA GLN A 77 -0.07 -10.67 1.52
C GLN A 77 0.22 -9.37 2.30
N GLU A 78 0.58 -9.51 3.58
CA GLU A 78 1.06 -8.40 4.42
C GLU A 78 2.15 -7.58 3.71
N GLY A 79 2.02 -6.25 3.81
CA GLY A 79 2.89 -5.29 3.14
C GLY A 79 2.40 -4.86 1.76
N SER A 80 1.37 -5.51 1.20
CA SER A 80 0.72 -5.03 -0.02
C SER A 80 -0.04 -3.73 0.24
N PHE A 81 -0.04 -2.83 -0.74
CA PHE A 81 -0.76 -1.56 -0.68
C PHE A 81 -1.25 -1.16 -2.06
N THR A 82 -2.13 -0.17 -2.12
CA THR A 82 -2.67 0.32 -3.39
C THR A 82 -2.35 1.78 -3.61
N ARG A 83 -2.39 2.21 -4.87
CA ARG A 83 -2.26 3.61 -5.27
C ARG A 83 -3.26 3.94 -6.37
N ALA A 84 -3.89 5.10 -6.25
CA ALA A 84 -4.73 5.66 -7.30
C ALA A 84 -3.84 6.17 -8.44
N GLU A 85 -4.17 5.77 -9.66
CA GLU A 85 -3.50 6.25 -10.86
C GLU A 85 -4.54 6.53 -11.95
N GLU A 86 -4.71 7.82 -12.25
CA GLU A 86 -5.72 8.36 -13.17
C GLU A 86 -7.13 7.82 -12.88
N ASN A 87 -7.51 6.72 -13.53
CA ASN A 87 -8.82 6.08 -13.44
C ASN A 87 -8.73 4.61 -13.00
N THR A 88 -7.60 4.21 -12.41
CA THR A 88 -7.34 2.83 -12.00
C THR A 88 -6.76 2.79 -10.59
N VAL A 89 -6.85 1.63 -9.95
CA VAL A 89 -6.11 1.32 -8.73
C VAL A 89 -4.98 0.37 -9.09
N VAL A 90 -3.76 0.76 -8.72
CA VAL A 90 -2.55 -0.04 -8.89
C VAL A 90 -2.31 -0.80 -7.59
N LEU A 91 -2.18 -2.13 -7.68
CA LEU A 91 -1.74 -2.99 -6.59
C LEU A 91 -0.21 -3.05 -6.57
N LEU A 92 0.36 -2.75 -5.42
CA LEU A 92 1.78 -2.76 -5.16
C LEU A 92 2.11 -3.85 -4.14
N GLY A 93 3.18 -4.60 -4.43
CA GLY A 93 3.67 -5.65 -3.55
C GLY A 93 4.41 -5.10 -2.33
N PRO A 94 4.82 -5.96 -1.39
CA PRO A 94 5.56 -5.56 -0.19
C PRO A 94 6.90 -4.86 -0.46
N ASP A 95 7.50 -5.08 -1.63
CA ASP A 95 8.72 -4.43 -2.09
C ASP A 95 8.46 -3.10 -2.81
N GLY A 96 7.19 -2.69 -2.95
CA GLY A 96 6.75 -1.49 -3.66
C GLY A 96 6.72 -1.64 -5.18
N SER A 97 6.94 -2.84 -5.72
CA SER A 97 6.81 -3.11 -7.15
C SER A 97 5.35 -3.14 -7.59
N GLU A 98 5.07 -2.72 -8.83
CA GLU A 98 3.74 -2.88 -9.42
C GLU A 98 3.48 -4.35 -9.72
N VAL A 99 2.38 -4.85 -9.17
CA VAL A 99 1.94 -6.24 -9.32
C VAL A 99 0.86 -6.34 -10.39
N ALA A 100 -0.18 -5.50 -10.28
CA ALA A 100 -1.31 -5.48 -11.20
C ALA A 100 -2.08 -4.15 -11.09
N ARG A 101 -3.02 -3.94 -12.00
CA ARG A 101 -3.96 -2.80 -12.00
C ARG A 101 -5.39 -3.31 -12.08
N THR A 102 -6.33 -2.53 -11.57
CA THR A 102 -7.75 -2.81 -11.82
C THR A 102 -8.03 -2.83 -13.32
N GLY A 103 -8.72 -3.87 -13.78
CA GLY A 103 -8.95 -4.19 -15.19
C GLY A 103 -7.98 -5.24 -15.76
N ASP A 104 -6.88 -5.55 -15.08
CA ASP A 104 -5.96 -6.60 -15.50
C ASP A 104 -6.56 -7.99 -15.26
N GLU A 105 -6.30 -8.92 -16.18
CA GLU A 105 -6.42 -10.35 -15.90
C GLU A 105 -5.22 -10.79 -15.04
N VAL A 106 -5.50 -11.45 -13.92
CA VAL A 106 -4.48 -11.89 -12.96
C VAL A 106 -4.65 -13.36 -12.62
N ALA A 107 -3.52 -13.97 -12.27
CA ALA A 107 -3.47 -15.25 -11.58
C ALA A 107 -3.15 -14.98 -10.10
N LEU A 108 -3.97 -15.52 -9.20
CA LEU A 108 -3.74 -15.51 -7.76
C LEU A 108 -3.28 -16.89 -7.34
N ALA A 109 -2.10 -16.99 -6.74
CA ALA A 109 -1.74 -18.17 -5.98
C ALA A 109 -2.36 -18.03 -4.58
N GLY A 110 -3.31 -18.89 -4.24
CA GLY A 110 -4.00 -18.78 -2.96
C GLY A 110 -5.18 -19.73 -2.83
N GLY A 111 -6.11 -19.39 -1.93
CA GLY A 111 -7.28 -20.22 -1.66
C GLY A 111 -8.46 -19.43 -1.11
N PHE A 112 -9.65 -20.03 -1.22
CA PHE A 112 -10.87 -19.48 -0.63
C PHE A 112 -10.86 -19.74 0.88
N ASN A 113 -11.07 -18.69 1.68
CA ASN A 113 -11.17 -18.78 3.13
C ASN A 113 -12.38 -17.95 3.62
N PRO A 114 -13.52 -18.57 3.92
CA PRO A 114 -14.72 -17.87 4.37
C PRO A 114 -14.60 -17.30 5.80
N GLY A 115 -13.51 -17.59 6.52
CA GLY A 115 -13.26 -17.09 7.88
C GLY A 115 -12.48 -15.78 7.95
N GLU A 116 -11.92 -15.31 6.84
CA GLU A 116 -11.21 -14.03 6.78
C GLU A 116 -12.18 -12.87 6.52
N GLU A 117 -12.02 -11.79 7.28
CA GLU A 117 -12.90 -10.63 7.18
C GLU A 117 -12.56 -9.83 5.91
N PRO A 118 -13.45 -9.83 4.89
CA PRO A 118 -13.20 -9.06 3.69
C PRO A 118 -13.39 -7.56 3.96
N CYS A 119 -12.93 -6.73 3.03
CA CYS A 119 -13.33 -5.33 3.01
C CYS A 119 -14.85 -5.20 2.83
N ALA A 120 -15.48 -4.31 3.58
CA ALA A 120 -16.94 -4.12 3.59
C ALA A 120 -17.50 -3.66 2.23
N ASP A 121 -16.69 -2.97 1.42
CA ASP A 121 -17.10 -2.37 0.13
C ASP A 121 -17.03 -3.35 -1.05
N ALA A 122 -16.62 -4.60 -0.84
CA ALA A 122 -16.47 -5.55 -1.93
C ALA A 122 -17.83 -5.96 -2.54
N ASP A 123 -18.94 -5.76 -1.82
CA ASP A 123 -20.25 -6.40 -2.12
C ASP A 123 -20.04 -7.86 -2.54
N ALA A 124 -19.15 -8.57 -1.82
CA ALA A 124 -18.66 -9.88 -2.26
C ALA A 124 -19.84 -10.85 -2.37
N THR A 125 -19.98 -11.45 -3.54
CA THR A 125 -21.03 -12.43 -3.83
C THR A 125 -20.54 -13.86 -3.64
N GLY A 126 -19.22 -14.05 -3.53
CA GLY A 126 -18.58 -15.34 -3.28
C GLY A 126 -17.63 -15.27 -2.08
N ASP A 127 -17.00 -16.42 -1.78
CA ASP A 127 -16.08 -16.54 -0.65
C ASP A 127 -14.84 -15.64 -0.83
N THR A 128 -14.31 -15.14 0.29
CA THR A 128 -13.06 -14.38 0.34
C THR A 128 -11.89 -15.23 -0.17
N ILE A 129 -11.01 -14.64 -0.98
CA ILE A 129 -9.76 -15.26 -1.42
C ILE A 129 -8.60 -14.67 -0.62
N VAL A 130 -7.81 -15.56 -0.04
CA VAL A 130 -6.54 -15.26 0.62
C VAL A 130 -5.43 -15.46 -0.40
N ALA A 131 -4.87 -14.36 -0.90
CA ALA A 131 -3.90 -14.36 -1.97
C ALA A 131 -2.46 -14.40 -1.42
N GLY A 132 -1.78 -15.53 -1.63
CA GLY A 132 -0.36 -15.69 -1.35
C GLY A 132 0.54 -14.93 -2.33
N SER A 133 0.17 -14.88 -3.61
CA SER A 133 0.78 -14.00 -4.62
C SER A 133 -0.23 -13.59 -5.67
N VAL A 134 0.06 -12.48 -6.36
CA VAL A 134 -0.72 -11.99 -7.50
C VAL A 134 0.24 -11.77 -8.65
N GLU A 135 -0.11 -12.26 -9.84
CA GLU A 135 0.69 -12.08 -11.05
C GLU A 135 -0.22 -11.68 -12.21
N ARG A 136 0.21 -10.72 -13.02
CA ARG A 136 -0.50 -10.35 -14.25
C ARG A 136 -0.43 -11.52 -15.24
N SER A 137 -1.58 -11.94 -15.76
CA SER A 137 -1.66 -12.96 -16.80
C SER A 137 -1.32 -12.31 -18.15
N THR A 138 -0.34 -12.86 -18.86
CA THR A 138 0.13 -12.36 -20.17
C THR A 138 -0.52 -13.08 -21.34
#